data_AF-A0A0G4HR84-F1
#
_entry.id   AF-A0A0G4HR84-F1
#
_cell.length_a   1.000
_cell.length_b   1.000
_cell.length_c   1.000
_cell.angle_alpha   90.00
_cell.angle_beta   90.00
_cell.angle_gamma   90.00
#
_symmetry.space_group_name_H-M   'P 1'
#
loop_
_entity.id
_entity.type
_entity.pdbx_description
1 polymer ?
#
loop_
_entity_poly.entity_id
_entity_poly.type
_entity_poly.pdbx_seq_one_letter_code
_entity_poly.pdbx_strand_id
1 'polypeptide(L)'
;MVFVIFACIALIMGVVYDEWMLTPQGYNFYQYDRKYGAFGLSGAKRWTWFDFYETNFCPRVGSLMTFNQCSSPLCKYYQQKCFSFMYASYAAMTGQMFGSCCLATCAVALYCYVVPSEIGQINQYGDYPMPIPGISCFCMAVGAGMLFMSSVAACCLHRALREYDEDEDEVWAKYDRDDSDSD
;
A
#
# COMPACT_ATOMS: atom_id res chain seq x y z
N MET A 1 0.71 22.81 -6.82
CA MET A 1 1.95 22.41 -6.10
C MET A 1 1.73 22.07 -4.63
N VAL A 2 1.06 22.90 -3.82
CA VAL A 2 0.85 22.65 -2.38
C VAL A 2 0.22 21.27 -2.08
N PHE A 3 -0.82 20.87 -2.81
CA PHE A 3 -1.46 19.56 -2.66
C PHE A 3 -0.52 18.38 -2.94
N VAL A 4 0.37 18.51 -3.91
CA VAL A 4 1.36 17.47 -4.25
C VAL A 4 2.37 17.30 -3.11
N ILE A 5 2.81 18.40 -2.48
CA ILE A 5 3.73 18.35 -1.34
C ILE A 5 3.08 17.60 -0.16
N PHE A 6 1.85 17.95 0.20
CA PHE A 6 1.13 17.24 1.26
C PHE A 6 0.88 15.78 0.93
N ALA A 7 0.57 15.47 -0.33
CA ALA A 7 0.39 14.10 -0.78
C ALA A 7 1.70 13.28 -0.65
N CYS A 8 2.83 13.85 -1.07
CA CYS A 8 4.14 13.23 -0.91
C CYS A 8 4.50 13.01 0.56
N ILE A 9 4.24 13.99 1.43
CA ILE A 9 4.46 13.84 2.88
C ILE A 9 3.59 12.71 3.43
N ALA A 10 2.30 12.68 3.09
CA ALA A 10 1.39 11.62 3.55
C ALA A 10 1.85 10.23 3.08
N LEU A 11 2.32 10.09 1.84
CA LEU A 11 2.87 8.85 1.32
C LEU A 11 4.17 8.46 2.05
N ILE A 12 5.10 9.39 2.26
CA ILE A 12 6.34 9.13 3.00
C ILE A 12 6.01 8.68 4.42
N MET A 13 5.09 9.35 5.11
CA MET A 13 4.63 8.95 6.44
C MET A 13 3.97 7.55 6.39
N GLY A 14 3.19 7.29 5.34
CA GLY A 14 2.63 5.98 5.04
C GLY A 14 3.68 4.87 4.94
N VAL A 15 4.82 5.16 4.32
CA VAL A 15 5.92 4.20 4.14
C VAL A 15 6.79 4.06 5.40
N VAL A 16 7.10 5.16 6.07
CA VAL A 16 8.06 5.18 7.19
C VAL A 16 7.45 4.63 8.48
N TYR A 17 6.15 4.80 8.69
CA TYR A 17 5.50 4.34 9.91
C TYR A 17 5.11 2.86 9.83
N ASP A 18 5.50 2.13 10.87
CA ASP A 18 5.28 0.69 11.02
C ASP A 18 3.83 0.33 11.43
N GLU A 19 2.83 1.07 10.95
CA GLU A 19 1.42 0.93 11.36
C GLU A 19 0.48 0.78 10.17
N TRP A 20 0.85 -0.04 9.19
CA TRP A 20 -0.08 -0.41 8.13
C TRP A 20 -1.23 -1.22 8.71
N MET A 21 -0.91 -2.10 9.66
CA MET A 21 -1.90 -2.75 10.48
C MET A 21 -1.52 -2.84 11.94
N LEU A 22 -2.54 -2.98 12.75
CA LEU A 22 -2.44 -3.18 14.18
C LEU A 22 -3.22 -4.45 14.54
N THR A 23 -2.54 -5.39 15.17
CA THR A 23 -3.17 -6.43 15.97
C THR A 23 -3.15 -5.97 17.42
N PRO A 24 -4.30 -5.63 18.02
CA PRO A 24 -4.35 -5.21 19.41
C PRO A 24 -4.04 -6.39 20.35
N GLN A 25 -3.46 -6.06 21.50
CA GLN A 25 -3.25 -6.97 22.62
C GLN A 25 -4.58 -7.46 23.21
N GLY A 26 -4.53 -8.59 23.92
CA GLY A 26 -5.68 -9.12 24.69
C GLY A 26 -6.36 -10.36 24.10
N TYR A 27 -5.92 -10.84 22.93
CA TYR A 27 -6.37 -12.12 22.38
C TYR A 27 -5.37 -13.23 22.71
N ASN A 28 -5.78 -14.17 23.59
CA ASN A 28 -5.24 -15.49 24.01
C ASN A 28 -3.72 -15.79 23.97
N PHE A 29 -2.95 -15.23 23.04
CA PHE A 29 -1.49 -15.40 22.88
C PHE A 29 -0.74 -14.12 22.45
N TYR A 30 -1.45 -12.99 22.30
CA TYR A 30 -0.87 -11.70 21.93
C TYR A 30 -0.74 -10.80 23.18
N GLN A 31 0.40 -10.93 23.86
CA GLN A 31 0.73 -10.13 25.04
C GLN A 31 1.06 -8.66 24.74
N TYR A 32 1.38 -8.36 23.48
CA TYR A 32 1.78 -7.03 23.03
C TYR A 32 1.07 -6.70 21.72
N ASP A 33 0.75 -5.43 21.53
CA ASP A 33 0.31 -4.91 20.25
C ASP A 33 1.35 -5.25 19.18
N ARG A 34 0.88 -5.77 18.04
CA ARG A 34 1.74 -5.98 16.88
C ARG A 34 1.38 -4.99 15.81
N LYS A 35 2.35 -4.17 15.46
CA LYS A 35 2.26 -3.18 14.40
C LYS A 35 3.00 -3.74 13.19
N TYR A 36 2.30 -3.87 12.08
CA TYR A 36 2.84 -4.37 10.83
C TYR A 36 3.17 -3.18 9.97
N GLY A 37 4.45 -3.01 9.68
CA GLY A 37 4.97 -1.96 8.84
C GLY A 37 5.30 -2.43 7.44
N ALA A 38 5.74 -1.46 6.66
CA ALA A 38 6.36 -1.62 5.35
C ALA A 38 7.53 -2.63 5.35
N PHE A 39 8.49 -2.40 6.25
CA PHE A 39 9.79 -3.07 6.23
C PHE A 39 9.94 -4.08 7.36
N GLY A 40 8.97 -4.14 8.27
CA GLY A 40 9.07 -5.02 9.41
C GLY A 40 7.84 -5.06 10.28
N LEU A 41 7.99 -5.77 11.37
CA LEU A 41 7.02 -5.93 12.43
C LEU A 41 7.57 -5.26 13.68
N SER A 42 6.73 -4.45 14.33
CA SER A 42 7.00 -3.91 15.66
C SER A 42 6.03 -4.48 16.68
N GLY A 43 6.48 -4.66 17.91
CA GLY A 43 5.70 -5.21 19.02
C GLY A 43 6.61 -5.36 20.23
N ALA A 44 6.68 -6.54 20.85
CA ALA A 44 7.64 -6.82 21.93
C ALA A 44 9.11 -6.57 21.51
N LYS A 45 9.41 -6.87 20.24
CA LYS A 45 10.70 -6.61 19.60
C LYS A 45 10.42 -6.19 18.16
N ARG A 46 11.28 -5.35 17.61
CA ARG A 46 11.24 -4.96 16.20
C ARG A 46 12.02 -5.98 15.37
N TRP A 47 11.41 -6.45 14.29
CA TRP A 47 11.98 -7.42 13.36
C TRP A 47 11.78 -6.91 11.95
N THR A 48 12.75 -7.12 11.06
CA THR A 48 12.48 -6.96 9.63
C THR A 48 11.58 -8.09 9.14
N TRP A 49 10.86 -7.90 8.04
CA TRP A 49 10.05 -8.98 7.46
C TRP A 49 10.89 -10.22 7.13
N PHE A 50 12.11 -9.99 6.62
CA PHE A 50 13.06 -11.05 6.30
C PHE A 50 13.48 -11.83 7.56
N ASP A 51 13.94 -11.13 8.59
CA ASP A 51 14.32 -11.78 9.85
C ASP A 51 13.13 -12.51 10.45
N PHE A 52 11.95 -11.89 10.45
CA PHE A 52 10.75 -12.49 11.02
C PHE A 52 10.33 -13.76 10.29
N TYR A 53 10.36 -13.74 8.95
CA TYR A 53 10.05 -14.88 8.10
C TYR A 53 11.05 -16.03 8.28
N GLU A 54 12.34 -15.74 8.17
CA GLU A 54 13.40 -16.74 8.20
C GLU A 54 13.62 -17.33 9.60
N THR A 55 13.43 -16.56 10.67
CA THR A 55 13.81 -17.03 12.02
C THR A 55 12.64 -17.53 12.86
N ASN A 56 11.40 -17.05 12.64
CA ASN A 56 10.30 -17.35 13.56
C ASN A 56 9.22 -18.27 12.98
N PHE A 57 8.78 -18.07 11.73
CA PHE A 57 7.61 -18.78 11.20
C PHE A 57 7.97 -19.97 10.32
N CYS A 58 8.72 -19.77 9.26
CA CYS A 58 8.96 -20.83 8.28
C CYS A 58 9.83 -22.00 8.79
N PRO A 59 10.82 -21.81 9.70
CA PRO A 59 11.51 -22.95 10.31
C PRO A 59 10.60 -23.84 11.16
N ARG A 60 9.58 -23.24 11.80
CA ARG A 60 8.60 -24.01 12.60
C ARG A 60 7.71 -24.89 11.73
N VAL A 61 7.41 -24.45 10.50
CA VAL A 61 6.74 -25.30 9.50
C VAL A 61 7.59 -26.52 9.19
N GLY A 62 8.89 -26.31 8.93
CA GLY A 62 9.84 -27.40 8.66
C GLY A 62 9.89 -28.45 9.77
N SER A 63 9.84 -28.01 11.05
CA SER A 63 9.81 -28.93 12.19
C SER A 63 8.52 -29.75 12.33
N LEU A 64 7.42 -29.29 11.73
CA LEU A 64 6.12 -29.96 11.75
C LEU A 64 5.85 -30.78 10.49
N MET A 65 6.65 -30.59 9.43
CA MET A 65 6.55 -31.34 8.19
C MET A 65 7.12 -32.74 8.35
N THR A 66 6.38 -33.74 7.88
CA THR A 66 6.85 -35.12 7.78
C THR A 66 6.91 -35.48 6.30
N PHE A 67 8.08 -35.92 5.81
CA PHE A 67 8.29 -36.23 4.38
C PHE A 67 7.87 -35.10 3.42
N ASN A 68 8.18 -33.84 3.75
CA ASN A 68 7.76 -32.64 3.00
C ASN A 68 6.22 -32.48 2.87
N GLN A 69 5.44 -33.17 3.70
CA GLN A 69 3.99 -33.03 3.74
C GLN A 69 3.54 -32.48 5.09
N CYS A 70 2.67 -31.47 5.06
CA CYS A 70 1.91 -31.03 6.23
C CYS A 70 0.62 -31.84 6.34
N SER A 71 0.67 -32.96 7.06
CA SER A 71 -0.49 -33.80 7.33
C SER A 71 -1.30 -33.30 8.54
N SER A 72 -0.63 -32.76 9.56
CA SER A 72 -1.29 -32.27 10.77
C SER A 72 -1.98 -30.91 10.55
N PRO A 73 -3.13 -30.66 11.18
CA PRO A 73 -3.81 -29.35 11.13
C PRO A 73 -2.88 -28.21 11.59
N LEU A 74 -2.04 -28.48 12.58
CA LEU A 74 -1.06 -27.51 13.10
C LEU A 74 0.01 -27.16 12.04
N CYS A 75 0.50 -28.15 11.29
CA CYS A 75 1.47 -27.92 10.22
C CYS A 75 0.85 -27.07 9.10
N LYS A 76 -0.36 -27.45 8.63
CA LYS A 76 -1.10 -26.69 7.61
C LYS A 76 -1.35 -25.25 8.06
N TYR A 77 -1.71 -25.08 9.33
CA TYR A 77 -1.90 -23.79 9.96
C TYR A 77 -0.65 -22.90 9.87
N TYR A 78 0.51 -23.39 10.31
CA TYR A 78 1.76 -22.62 10.26
C TYR A 78 2.25 -22.39 8.82
N GLN A 79 2.04 -23.36 7.93
CA GLN A 79 2.39 -23.24 6.51
C GLN A 79 1.60 -22.12 5.85
N GLN A 80 0.27 -22.13 6.02
CA GLN A 80 -0.61 -21.10 5.47
C GLN A 80 -0.25 -19.72 6.02
N LYS A 81 -0.04 -19.62 7.33
CA LYS A 81 0.40 -18.37 7.98
C LYS A 81 1.72 -17.85 7.41
N CYS A 82 2.68 -18.72 7.10
CA CYS A 82 3.94 -18.28 6.49
C CYS A 82 3.71 -17.68 5.09
N PHE A 83 2.87 -18.31 4.26
CA PHE A 83 2.51 -17.80 2.93
C PHE A 83 1.72 -16.49 2.99
N SER A 84 0.67 -16.40 3.83
CA SER A 84 -0.16 -15.20 3.91
C SER A 84 0.67 -13.98 4.36
N PHE A 85 1.59 -14.16 5.33
CA PHE A 85 2.51 -13.07 5.74
C PHE A 85 3.51 -12.70 4.65
N MET A 86 4.01 -13.68 3.91
CA MET A 86 4.89 -13.43 2.77
C MET A 86 4.16 -12.59 1.70
N TYR A 87 2.95 -12.97 1.29
CA TYR A 87 2.18 -12.18 0.32
C TYR A 87 1.81 -10.79 0.83
N ALA A 88 1.43 -10.66 2.10
CA ALA A 88 1.16 -9.36 2.72
C ALA A 88 2.42 -8.47 2.69
N SER A 89 3.59 -9.02 3.02
CA SER A 89 4.86 -8.28 2.96
C SER A 89 5.24 -7.88 1.53
N TYR A 90 5.08 -8.77 0.54
CA TYR A 90 5.34 -8.44 -0.86
C TYR A 90 4.38 -7.38 -1.39
N ALA A 91 3.09 -7.45 -1.05
CA ALA A 91 2.11 -6.44 -1.41
C ALA A 91 2.43 -5.07 -0.79
N ALA A 92 2.87 -5.04 0.47
CA ALA A 92 3.32 -3.83 1.14
C ALA A 92 4.57 -3.25 0.47
N MET A 93 5.59 -4.07 0.19
CA MET A 93 6.84 -3.63 -0.44
C MET A 93 6.62 -3.17 -1.89
N THR A 94 5.81 -3.88 -2.68
CA THR A 94 5.51 -3.50 -4.07
C THR A 94 4.67 -2.22 -4.15
N GLY A 95 3.69 -2.05 -3.27
CA GLY A 95 2.91 -0.81 -3.19
C GLY A 95 3.74 0.44 -2.89
N GLN A 96 4.88 0.27 -2.21
CA GLN A 96 5.72 1.37 -1.75
C GLN A 96 6.86 1.70 -2.73
N MET A 97 7.49 0.68 -3.33
CA MET A 97 8.59 0.87 -4.30
C MET A 97 8.15 1.66 -5.53
N PHE A 98 6.90 1.52 -5.95
CA PHE A 98 6.46 2.10 -7.21
C PHE A 98 5.91 3.51 -7.11
N GLY A 99 5.63 4.05 -5.90
CA GLY A 99 5.29 5.46 -5.62
C GLY A 99 4.14 6.08 -6.44
N SER A 100 3.58 5.36 -7.39
CA SER A 100 2.58 5.83 -8.32
C SER A 100 1.23 5.71 -7.66
N CYS A 101 0.44 6.76 -7.79
CA CYS A 101 -0.89 6.85 -7.21
C CYS A 101 -1.71 5.57 -7.45
N CYS A 102 -1.68 5.03 -8.67
CA CYS A 102 -2.42 3.83 -9.07
C CYS A 102 -1.89 2.55 -8.41
N LEU A 103 -0.58 2.37 -8.32
CA LEU A 103 0.00 1.18 -7.69
C LEU A 103 -0.14 1.22 -6.16
N ALA A 104 -0.09 2.41 -5.56
CA ALA A 104 -0.37 2.59 -4.14
C ALA A 104 -1.84 2.27 -3.80
N THR A 105 -2.81 2.70 -4.62
CA THR A 105 -4.23 2.36 -4.41
C THR A 105 -4.48 0.87 -4.61
N CYS A 106 -3.94 0.27 -5.67
CA CYS A 106 -4.04 -1.18 -5.90
C CYS A 106 -3.42 -1.98 -4.76
N ALA A 107 -2.28 -1.55 -4.23
CA ALA A 107 -1.65 -2.22 -3.10
C ALA A 107 -2.49 -2.14 -1.82
N VAL A 108 -3.03 -0.96 -1.48
CA VAL A 108 -3.94 -0.81 -0.34
C VAL A 108 -5.18 -1.68 -0.52
N ALA A 109 -5.80 -1.67 -1.70
CA ALA A 109 -7.00 -2.47 -1.99
C ALA A 109 -6.74 -3.98 -1.91
N LEU A 110 -5.66 -4.44 -2.55
CA LEU A 110 -5.25 -5.85 -2.51
C LEU A 110 -4.91 -6.27 -1.09
N TYR A 111 -4.24 -5.40 -0.33
CA TYR A 111 -3.90 -5.66 1.05
C TYR A 111 -5.14 -5.75 1.96
N CYS A 112 -6.11 -4.82 1.81
CA CYS A 112 -7.39 -4.86 2.51
C CYS A 112 -8.27 -6.04 2.12
N TYR A 113 -8.07 -6.64 0.94
CA TYR A 113 -8.82 -7.83 0.51
C TYR A 113 -8.15 -9.13 0.95
N VAL A 114 -6.84 -9.26 0.71
CA VAL A 114 -6.08 -10.48 0.98
C VAL A 114 -5.99 -10.73 2.47
N VAL A 115 -5.67 -9.71 3.29
CA VAL A 115 -5.45 -9.92 4.72
C VAL A 115 -6.68 -10.49 5.43
N PRO A 116 -7.90 -9.91 5.32
CA PRO A 116 -9.07 -10.47 6.01
C PRO A 116 -9.47 -11.84 5.47
N SER A 117 -9.32 -12.08 4.16
CA SER A 117 -9.58 -13.39 3.54
C SER A 117 -8.68 -14.47 4.12
N GLU A 118 -7.36 -14.22 4.15
CA GLU A 118 -6.37 -15.15 4.67
C GLU A 118 -6.57 -15.39 6.17
N ILE A 119 -6.85 -14.34 6.93
CA ILE A 119 -7.06 -14.45 8.39
C ILE A 119 -8.39 -15.14 8.71
N GLY A 120 -9.42 -14.97 7.88
CA GLY A 120 -10.67 -15.71 7.99
C GLY A 120 -10.45 -17.22 7.84
N GLN A 121 -9.58 -17.65 6.93
CA GLN A 121 -9.22 -19.06 6.77
C GLN A 121 -8.42 -19.59 7.98
N ILE A 122 -7.48 -18.78 8.48
CA ILE A 122 -6.71 -19.09 9.69
C ILE A 122 -7.63 -19.20 10.92
N ASN A 123 -8.69 -18.39 11.00
CA ASN A 123 -9.65 -18.38 12.10
C ASN A 123 -10.51 -19.65 12.19
N GLN A 124 -10.55 -20.48 11.14
CA GLN A 124 -11.20 -21.80 11.20
C GLN A 124 -10.47 -22.76 12.15
N TYR A 125 -9.20 -22.51 12.45
CA TYR A 125 -8.33 -23.38 13.23
C TYR A 125 -7.94 -22.80 14.59
N GLY A 126 -8.40 -21.59 14.92
CA GLY A 126 -8.21 -20.95 16.23
C GLY A 126 -8.59 -19.48 16.21
N ASP A 127 -8.84 -18.89 17.38
CA ASP A 127 -9.21 -17.47 17.46
C ASP A 127 -7.98 -16.57 17.25
N TYR A 128 -7.89 -15.94 16.08
CA TYR A 128 -6.93 -14.88 15.81
C TYR A 128 -7.61 -13.51 15.78
N PRO A 129 -7.00 -12.50 16.41
CA PRO A 129 -7.45 -11.13 16.29
C PRO A 129 -7.37 -10.70 14.83
N MET A 130 -8.48 -10.18 14.30
CA MET A 130 -8.46 -9.54 13.00
C MET A 130 -7.61 -8.27 13.08
N PRO A 131 -6.57 -8.14 12.25
CA PRO A 131 -5.76 -6.93 12.20
C PRO A 131 -6.60 -5.79 11.65
N ILE A 132 -6.42 -4.63 12.24
CA ILE A 132 -7.14 -3.41 11.90
C ILE A 132 -6.19 -2.55 11.07
N PRO A 133 -6.64 -1.89 9.98
CA PRO A 133 -5.82 -0.93 9.27
C PRO A 133 -5.35 0.16 10.25
N GLY A 134 -4.04 0.39 10.29
CA GLY A 134 -3.43 1.39 11.14
C GLY A 134 -3.29 2.73 10.43
N ILE A 135 -2.74 3.73 11.14
CA ILE A 135 -2.72 5.12 10.67
C ILE A 135 -1.93 5.30 9.37
N SER A 136 -0.87 4.50 9.15
CA SER A 136 -0.05 4.68 7.96
C SER A 136 -0.72 4.14 6.70
N CYS A 137 -1.61 3.14 6.83
CA CYS A 137 -2.51 2.73 5.75
C CYS A 137 -3.46 3.87 5.33
N PHE A 138 -4.01 4.60 6.31
CA PHE A 138 -4.83 5.79 6.02
C PHE A 138 -4.02 6.91 5.36
N CYS A 139 -2.81 7.17 5.84
CA CYS A 139 -1.92 8.15 5.21
C CYS A 139 -1.60 7.80 3.76
N MET A 140 -1.39 6.53 3.45
CA MET A 140 -1.20 6.05 2.07
C MET A 140 -2.45 6.30 1.21
N ALA A 141 -3.63 5.95 1.71
CA ALA A 141 -4.89 6.14 1.00
C ALA A 141 -5.17 7.63 0.72
N VAL A 142 -4.96 8.50 1.72
CA VAL A 142 -5.13 9.96 1.59
C VAL A 142 -4.09 10.53 0.62
N GLY A 143 -2.82 10.16 0.78
CA GLY A 143 -1.75 10.60 -0.10
C GLY A 143 -1.97 10.21 -1.55
N ALA A 144 -2.42 8.97 -1.80
CA ALA A 144 -2.81 8.51 -3.14
C ALA A 144 -3.99 9.34 -3.68
N GLY A 145 -5.06 9.52 -2.91
CA GLY A 145 -6.22 10.32 -3.32
C GLY A 145 -5.84 11.76 -3.70
N MET A 146 -4.95 12.40 -2.92
CA MET A 146 -4.48 13.76 -3.21
C MET A 146 -3.62 13.83 -4.46
N LEU A 147 -2.75 12.85 -4.72
CA LEU A 147 -2.00 12.76 -5.97
C LEU A 147 -2.91 12.56 -7.17
N PHE A 148 -3.93 11.70 -7.05
CA PHE A 148 -4.91 11.48 -8.10
C PHE A 148 -5.60 12.79 -8.49
N MET A 149 -6.17 13.49 -7.50
CA MET A 149 -6.84 14.77 -7.73
C MET A 149 -5.89 15.83 -8.31
N SER A 150 -4.63 15.85 -7.87
CA SER A 150 -3.61 16.76 -8.42
C SER A 150 -3.29 16.45 -9.88
N SER A 151 -3.26 15.17 -10.25
CA SER A 151 -3.02 14.76 -11.64
C SER A 151 -4.19 15.15 -12.56
N VAL A 152 -5.43 14.95 -12.12
CA VAL A 152 -6.62 15.37 -12.85
C VAL A 152 -6.64 16.90 -13.04
N ALA A 153 -6.36 17.65 -11.97
CA ALA A 153 -6.28 19.11 -12.03
C ALA A 153 -5.19 19.59 -12.99
N ALA A 154 -4.01 18.94 -12.99
CA ALA A 154 -2.93 19.27 -13.92
C ALA A 154 -3.32 18.98 -15.39
N CYS A 155 -4.01 17.88 -15.65
CA CYS A 155 -4.54 17.57 -17.00
C CYS A 155 -5.58 18.60 -17.45
N CYS A 156 -6.51 18.99 -16.58
CA CYS A 156 -7.49 20.04 -16.89
C CYS A 156 -6.82 21.38 -17.15
N LEU A 157 -5.84 21.77 -16.34
CA LEU A 157 -5.09 23.01 -16.53
C LEU A 157 -4.27 22.99 -17.82
N HIS A 158 -3.61 21.87 -18.14
CA HIS A 158 -2.85 21.74 -19.38
C HIS A 158 -3.75 21.87 -20.61
N ARG A 159 -4.94 21.28 -20.57
CA ARG A 159 -5.93 21.43 -21.64
C ARG A 159 -6.41 22.88 -21.78
N ALA A 160 -6.72 23.54 -20.66
CA ALA A 160 -7.18 24.93 -20.67
C ALA A 160 -6.11 25.89 -21.19
N LEU A 161 -4.85 25.69 -20.81
CA LEU A 161 -3.72 26.49 -21.33
C LEU A 161 -3.53 26.25 -22.83
N ARG A 162 -3.66 25.01 -23.29
CA ARG A 162 -3.55 24.71 -24.72
C ARG A 162 -4.68 25.33 -25.54
N GLU A 163 -5.92 25.31 -25.04
CA GLU A 163 -7.05 25.98 -25.69
C GLU A 163 -6.81 27.51 -25.74
N TYR A 164 -6.23 28.10 -24.68
CA TYR A 164 -5.87 29.52 -24.66
C TYR A 164 -4.76 29.89 -25.66
N ASP A 165 -3.72 29.06 -25.78
CA ASP A 165 -2.63 29.29 -26.75
C ASP A 165 -3.15 29.18 -28.20
N GLU A 166 -4.02 28.20 -28.49
CA GLU A 166 -4.63 28.01 -29.82
C GLU A 166 -5.53 29.21 -30.20
N ASP A 167 -6.29 29.77 -29.26
CA ASP A 167 -7.09 30.97 -29.47
C ASP A 167 -6.22 32.22 -29.72
N GLU A 168 -5.08 32.34 -29.02
CA GLU A 168 -4.17 33.47 -29.19
C GLU A 168 -3.50 33.44 -30.58
N ASP A 169 -3.04 32.26 -31.02
CA ASP A 169 -2.46 32.04 -32.35
C ASP A 169 -3.45 32.37 -33.49
N GLU A 170 -4.74 32.03 -33.34
CA GLU A 170 -5.78 32.41 -34.30
C GLU A 170 -6.00 33.93 -34.39
N VAL A 171 -5.92 34.64 -33.26
CA VAL A 171 -6.05 36.10 -33.21
C VAL A 171 -4.88 36.77 -33.92
N TRP A 172 -3.65 36.34 -33.64
CA TRP A 172 -2.45 36.89 -34.30
C TRP A 172 -2.45 36.61 -35.81
N ALA A 173 -2.84 35.39 -36.22
CA ALA A 173 -2.97 35.04 -37.63
C ALA A 173 -4.01 35.88 -38.39
N LYS A 174 -5.04 36.37 -37.70
CA LYS A 174 -6.02 37.29 -38.30
C LYS A 174 -5.43 38.68 -38.50
N TYR A 175 -4.69 39.22 -37.52
CA TYR A 175 -4.03 40.52 -37.64
C TYR A 175 -3.04 40.55 -38.81
N ASP A 176 -2.21 39.52 -38.98
CA ASP A 176 -1.24 39.44 -40.08
C ASP A 176 -1.92 39.42 -41.46
N ARG A 177 -3.12 38.83 -41.55
CA ARG A 177 -3.88 38.76 -42.80
C ARG A 177 -4.51 40.10 -43.16
N ASP A 178 -5.08 40.79 -42.18
CA ASP A 178 -5.69 42.11 -42.37
C ASP A 178 -4.64 43.18 -42.76
N ASP A 179 -3.42 43.12 -42.22
CA ASP A 179 -2.33 44.03 -42.61
C ASP A 179 -1.85 43.77 -44.05
N SER A 180 -1.87 42.51 -44.52
CA SER A 180 -1.40 42.13 -45.85
C SER A 180 -2.34 42.53 -47.01
N ASP A 181 -3.61 42.78 -46.73
CA ASP A 181 -4.61 43.19 -47.74
C ASP A 181 -4.67 44.73 -47.92
N SER A 182 -3.83 45.50 -47.20
CA SER A 182 -3.81 46.98 -47.20
C SER A 182 -2.87 47.63 -48.22
N ASP A 183 -2.04 46.86 -48.93
CA ASP A 183 -1.06 47.31 -49.94
C ASP A 183 -1.51 47.01 -51.38
#